data_AF-A0AAT9LH90-F1
#
_entry.id   AF-A0AAT9LH90-F1
#
_cell.length_a   1.000
_cell.length_b   1.000
_cell.length_c   1.000
_cell.angle_alpha   90.00
_cell.angle_beta   90.00
_cell.angle_gamma   90.00
#
_symmetry.space_group_name_H-M   'P 1'
#
loop_
_entity.id
_entity.type
_entity.pdbx_description
1 polymer ?
#
loop_
_entity_poly.entity_id
_entity_poly.type
_entity_poly.pdbx_seq_one_letter_code
_entity_poly.pdbx_strand_id
1 'polypeptide(L)'
;MELGDAVQALVSHVHANGPTGWRTATMFYRCARSGWSGQSRYDNGWMSGARDLCQNVADALLAKADHAVYELIVRSTGEFRFSHTHDLDRTPSPFIVRDKDFWLPGHPLPGSVPMPDHAEVTDAPTDPGVLAGVGDGHSEAEILATEQELGARLPEALRALYRVGHPGLGDYRLGSLDELVEWHAGDDFTFGGWDHEDGPTASGTVPELRPYGHVKRLCRNDWWLPFAVSEDWEFLAVDLDPAPAGQPGQVLRFDENTEIAGYVADSVERLLSPWTSPDEPEPKRIANGTLDLTPAPDLQLLRTNAVAEVDMAALTVFPMLRELTVTGADRVLAADLPSLEALDLNAREFDPTPLAGTTALWSLSLRGLEHPVDARVIATISSLIRLDLSGVEVTNIEALADLPALRMLTLDKDRWTRVNLPNLAILGLDGGTLAERVAWLDRYDPLDRARGLHVLEG
;
A
#
# COMPACT_ATOMS: atom_id res chain seq x y z
N MET A 1 -18.19 -14.86 -27.68
CA MET A 1 -17.15 -15.22 -28.66
C MET A 1 -16.37 -16.37 -28.06
N GLU A 2 -16.00 -17.40 -28.82
CA GLU A 2 -15.17 -18.47 -28.28
C GLU A 2 -13.76 -17.92 -27.95
N LEU A 3 -13.10 -18.48 -26.93
CA LEU A 3 -11.80 -17.99 -26.47
C LEU A 3 -10.74 -17.97 -27.58
N GLY A 4 -10.70 -19.02 -28.40
CA GLY A 4 -9.74 -19.11 -29.51
C GLY A 4 -9.91 -17.97 -30.53
N ASP A 5 -11.15 -17.63 -30.89
CA ASP A 5 -11.43 -16.55 -31.83
C ASP A 5 -11.07 -15.18 -31.24
N ALA A 6 -11.37 -14.97 -29.94
CA ALA A 6 -11.01 -13.74 -29.23
C ALA A 6 -9.50 -13.54 -29.16
N VAL A 7 -8.75 -14.61 -28.82
CA VAL A 7 -7.29 -14.61 -28.79
C VAL A 7 -6.72 -14.34 -30.18
N GLN A 8 -7.23 -15.00 -31.22
CA GLN A 8 -6.73 -14.81 -32.59
C GLN A 8 -6.95 -13.37 -33.09
N ALA A 9 -8.11 -12.78 -32.78
CA ALA A 9 -8.39 -11.38 -33.09
C ALA A 9 -7.42 -10.43 -32.39
N LEU A 10 -7.14 -10.68 -31.10
CA LEU A 10 -6.16 -9.92 -30.32
C LEU A 10 -4.74 -10.06 -30.89
N VAL A 11 -4.29 -11.28 -31.18
CA VAL A 11 -2.97 -11.56 -31.80
C VAL A 11 -2.83 -10.82 -33.12
N SER A 12 -3.84 -10.89 -33.98
CA SER A 12 -3.83 -10.23 -35.28
C SER A 12 -3.74 -8.71 -35.15
N HIS A 13 -4.44 -8.13 -34.17
CA HIS A 13 -4.36 -6.70 -33.88
C HIS A 13 -2.98 -6.29 -33.36
N VAL A 14 -2.40 -7.03 -32.41
CA VAL A 14 -1.06 -6.76 -31.88
C VAL A 14 -0.01 -6.84 -32.98
N HIS A 15 -0.07 -7.88 -33.82
CA HIS A 15 0.89 -8.02 -34.91
C HIS A 15 0.80 -6.88 -35.93
N ALA A 16 -0.43 -6.50 -36.32
CA ALA A 16 -0.67 -5.45 -37.31
C ALA A 16 -0.28 -4.04 -36.84
N ASN A 17 -0.30 -3.78 -35.53
CA ASN A 17 -0.04 -2.47 -34.95
C ASN A 17 1.35 -2.36 -34.29
N GLY A 18 2.21 -3.36 -34.46
CA GLY A 18 3.56 -3.34 -33.89
C GLY A 18 4.44 -2.25 -34.50
N PRO A 19 5.18 -1.46 -33.69
CA PRO A 19 6.01 -0.37 -34.18
C PRO A 19 7.23 -0.90 -34.94
N THR A 20 7.74 -0.17 -35.93
CA THR A 20 8.88 -0.60 -36.76
C THR A 20 10.04 -1.17 -35.92
N GLY A 21 10.46 -2.39 -36.26
CA GLY A 21 11.61 -3.06 -35.61
C GLY A 21 11.29 -3.82 -34.32
N TRP A 22 10.03 -3.88 -33.89
CA TRP A 22 9.60 -4.69 -32.75
C TRP A 22 9.90 -6.19 -32.98
N ARG A 23 10.16 -6.91 -31.90
CA ARG A 23 10.43 -8.36 -31.92
C ARG A 23 9.43 -9.14 -31.12
N THR A 24 8.98 -8.59 -30.00
CA THR A 24 8.09 -9.29 -29.08
C THR A 24 7.14 -8.30 -28.44
N ALA A 25 5.87 -8.67 -28.40
CA ALA A 25 4.85 -8.01 -27.62
C ALA A 25 4.45 -8.93 -26.47
N THR A 26 4.25 -8.37 -25.29
CA THR A 26 3.79 -9.10 -24.11
C THR A 26 2.61 -8.37 -23.51
N MET A 27 1.55 -9.13 -23.22
CA MET A 27 0.36 -8.67 -22.52
C MET A 27 0.14 -9.58 -21.32
N PHE A 28 -0.23 -9.00 -20.18
CA PHE A 28 -0.53 -9.75 -18.97
C PHE A 28 -1.72 -9.10 -18.25
N TYR A 29 -2.76 -9.87 -17.97
CA TYR A 29 -4.03 -9.34 -17.50
C TYR A 29 -4.68 -10.20 -16.43
N ARG A 30 -5.26 -9.52 -15.43
CA ARG A 30 -6.25 -10.03 -14.48
C ARG A 30 -7.64 -9.75 -15.04
N CYS A 31 -8.54 -10.72 -14.91
CA CYS A 31 -9.94 -10.59 -15.30
C CYS A 31 -10.80 -10.99 -14.10
N ALA A 32 -11.76 -10.14 -13.74
CA ALA A 32 -12.77 -10.42 -12.72
C ALA A 32 -14.11 -9.79 -13.16
N ARG A 33 -15.21 -10.13 -12.47
CA ARG A 33 -16.52 -9.52 -12.74
C ARG A 33 -16.56 -8.01 -12.54
N SER A 34 -15.72 -7.48 -11.66
CA SER A 34 -15.57 -6.03 -11.42
C SER A 34 -14.78 -5.31 -12.52
N GLY A 35 -14.10 -6.05 -13.40
CA GLY A 35 -13.31 -5.49 -14.49
C GLY A 35 -12.03 -6.29 -14.75
N TRP A 36 -11.21 -5.78 -15.67
CA TRP A 36 -9.90 -6.35 -15.99
C TRP A 36 -8.84 -5.26 -15.95
N SER A 37 -7.65 -5.64 -15.49
CA SER A 37 -6.49 -4.75 -15.35
C SER A 37 -5.22 -5.50 -15.70
N GLY A 38 -4.22 -4.78 -16.20
CA GLY A 38 -3.00 -5.41 -16.67
C GLY A 38 -2.10 -4.48 -17.45
N GLN A 39 -1.05 -5.04 -18.01
CA GLN A 39 -0.03 -4.31 -18.76
C GLN A 39 0.15 -4.92 -20.15
N SER A 40 0.42 -4.06 -21.12
CA SER A 40 0.75 -4.46 -22.48
C SER A 40 1.85 -3.58 -23.05
N ARG A 41 2.84 -4.21 -23.67
CA ARG A 41 3.98 -3.49 -24.27
C ARG A 41 4.59 -4.27 -25.41
N TYR A 42 5.23 -3.55 -26.31
CA TYR A 42 6.25 -4.08 -27.21
C TYR A 42 7.61 -4.00 -26.51
N ASP A 43 8.58 -4.80 -26.97
CA ASP A 43 9.96 -4.75 -26.50
C ASP A 43 10.62 -3.38 -26.71
N ASN A 44 10.15 -2.61 -27.69
CA ASN A 44 10.66 -1.29 -28.05
C ASN A 44 9.62 -0.16 -27.97
N GLY A 45 8.50 -0.34 -27.26
CA GLY A 45 7.49 0.71 -27.16
C GLY A 45 6.21 0.33 -26.42
N TRP A 46 5.34 1.31 -26.21
CA TRP A 46 4.04 1.12 -25.57
C TRP A 46 3.03 0.51 -26.53
N MET A 47 2.12 -0.32 -25.99
CA MET A 47 0.96 -0.81 -26.73
C MET A 47 -0.26 0.04 -26.40
N SER A 48 -1.03 0.41 -27.43
CA SER A 48 -2.33 1.08 -27.27
C SER A 48 -3.34 0.51 -28.27
N GLY A 49 -4.63 0.71 -28.02
CA GLY A 49 -5.69 0.41 -29.01
C GLY A 49 -6.30 -0.99 -28.97
N ALA A 50 -5.99 -1.83 -27.97
CA ALA A 50 -6.50 -3.21 -27.88
C ALA A 50 -7.65 -3.42 -26.86
N ARG A 51 -8.26 -2.34 -26.33
CA ARG A 51 -9.17 -2.41 -25.17
C ARG A 51 -10.36 -3.35 -25.39
N ASP A 52 -11.09 -3.19 -26.49
CA ASP A 52 -12.27 -4.00 -26.79
C ASP A 52 -11.90 -5.47 -27.03
N LEU A 53 -10.72 -5.73 -27.59
CA LEU A 53 -10.22 -7.09 -27.82
C LEU A 53 -9.79 -7.76 -26.51
N CYS A 54 -9.19 -7.00 -25.59
CA CYS A 54 -8.90 -7.48 -24.23
C CYS A 54 -10.19 -7.81 -23.47
N GLN A 55 -11.23 -6.99 -23.61
CA GLN A 55 -12.56 -7.27 -23.04
C GLN A 55 -13.13 -8.58 -23.59
N ASN A 56 -13.06 -8.81 -24.91
CA ASN A 56 -13.54 -10.07 -25.49
C ASN A 56 -12.83 -11.31 -24.94
N VAL A 57 -11.52 -11.22 -24.71
CA VAL A 57 -10.75 -12.30 -24.07
C VAL A 57 -11.18 -12.47 -22.61
N ALA A 58 -11.33 -11.36 -21.86
CA ALA A 58 -11.78 -11.39 -20.48
C ALA A 58 -13.17 -12.04 -20.36
N ASP A 59 -14.14 -11.64 -21.18
CA ASP A 59 -15.50 -12.20 -21.20
C ASP A 59 -15.48 -13.71 -21.51
N ALA A 60 -14.63 -14.14 -22.45
CA ALA A 60 -14.51 -15.56 -22.81
C ALA A 60 -13.89 -16.40 -21.68
N LEU A 61 -12.94 -15.85 -20.92
CA LEU A 61 -12.37 -16.51 -19.75
C LEU A 61 -13.37 -16.54 -18.59
N LEU A 62 -14.06 -15.43 -18.34
CA LEU A 62 -15.00 -15.26 -17.23
C LEU A 62 -16.31 -16.03 -17.43
N ALA A 63 -16.60 -16.51 -18.64
CA ALA A 63 -17.69 -17.44 -18.89
C ALA A 63 -17.53 -18.78 -18.15
N LYS A 64 -16.32 -19.11 -17.68
CA LYS A 64 -15.99 -20.40 -17.02
C LYS A 64 -15.69 -20.28 -15.53
N ALA A 65 -15.32 -19.10 -15.05
CA ALA A 65 -14.97 -18.83 -13.65
C ALA A 65 -15.10 -17.33 -13.35
N ASP A 66 -15.17 -16.97 -12.07
CA ASP A 66 -15.32 -15.56 -11.66
C ASP A 66 -14.02 -14.75 -11.74
N HIS A 67 -12.90 -15.45 -11.94
CA HIS A 67 -11.58 -14.89 -12.08
C HIS A 67 -10.75 -15.64 -13.13
N ALA A 68 -9.89 -14.92 -13.84
CA ALA A 68 -8.80 -15.51 -14.61
C ALA A 68 -7.58 -14.58 -14.69
N VAL A 69 -6.41 -15.16 -14.92
CA VAL A 69 -5.20 -14.46 -15.36
C VAL A 69 -4.76 -15.02 -16.69
N TYR A 70 -4.36 -14.15 -17.62
CA TYR A 70 -3.74 -14.57 -18.87
C TYR A 70 -2.47 -13.80 -19.20
N GLU A 71 -1.61 -14.46 -19.95
CA GLU A 71 -0.43 -13.91 -20.61
C GLU A 71 -0.53 -14.17 -22.12
N LEU A 72 -0.27 -13.14 -22.92
CA LEU A 72 -0.11 -13.28 -24.36
C LEU A 72 1.28 -12.78 -24.76
N ILE A 73 2.04 -13.63 -25.43
CA ILE A 73 3.30 -13.30 -26.06
C ILE A 73 3.11 -13.42 -27.57
N VAL A 74 3.38 -12.35 -28.32
CA VAL A 74 3.33 -12.34 -29.78
C VAL A 74 4.71 -11.98 -30.32
N ARG A 75 5.22 -12.72 -31.29
CA ARG A 75 6.46 -12.38 -32.01
C ARG A 75 6.15 -11.66 -33.31
N SER A 76 7.07 -10.80 -33.75
CA SER A 76 6.93 -10.13 -35.05
C SER A 76 6.97 -11.09 -36.24
N THR A 77 7.42 -12.32 -36.03
CA THR A 77 7.35 -13.43 -37.01
C THR A 77 5.93 -13.99 -37.19
N GLY A 78 4.98 -13.64 -36.33
CA GLY A 78 3.60 -14.12 -36.35
C GLY A 78 3.29 -15.24 -35.36
N GLU A 79 4.33 -15.85 -34.76
CA GLU A 79 4.17 -16.85 -33.69
C GLU A 79 3.55 -16.22 -32.44
N PHE A 80 2.66 -16.93 -31.77
CA PHE A 80 2.14 -16.51 -30.48
C PHE A 80 2.03 -17.65 -29.46
N ARG A 81 2.04 -17.25 -28.19
CA ARG A 81 1.68 -18.10 -27.05
C ARG A 81 0.70 -17.34 -26.17
N PHE A 82 -0.47 -17.92 -25.99
CA PHE A 82 -1.46 -17.48 -25.01
C PHE A 82 -1.53 -18.50 -23.88
N SER A 83 -1.29 -18.06 -22.65
CA SER A 83 -1.37 -18.89 -21.45
C SER A 83 -2.41 -18.31 -20.51
N HIS A 84 -3.23 -19.13 -19.87
CA HIS A 84 -4.16 -18.65 -18.84
C HIS A 84 -4.34 -19.65 -17.70
N THR A 85 -4.79 -19.14 -16.56
CA THR A 85 -5.16 -19.92 -15.37
C THR A 85 -6.30 -19.24 -14.63
N HIS A 86 -7.07 -20.04 -13.87
CA HIS A 86 -8.15 -19.56 -12.99
C HIS A 86 -7.76 -19.63 -11.52
N ASP A 87 -6.56 -20.11 -11.20
CA ASP A 87 -6.10 -20.39 -9.84
C ASP A 87 -5.15 -19.30 -9.29
N LEU A 88 -5.21 -18.10 -9.86
CA LEU A 88 -4.42 -16.93 -9.43
C LEU A 88 -5.30 -15.72 -9.31
N ASP A 89 -5.39 -15.11 -8.13
CA ASP A 89 -6.24 -13.93 -7.92
C ASP A 89 -5.56 -12.59 -8.26
N ARG A 90 -4.22 -12.58 -8.42
CA ARG A 90 -3.38 -11.35 -8.47
C ARG A 90 -2.42 -11.30 -9.67
N THR A 91 -2.10 -10.10 -10.12
CA THR A 91 -1.18 -9.78 -11.25
C THR A 91 -0.41 -8.48 -10.99
N PRO A 92 0.79 -8.25 -11.58
CA PRO A 92 1.62 -9.15 -12.40
C PRO A 92 2.66 -9.96 -11.61
N SER A 93 2.90 -9.71 -10.34
CA SER A 93 3.97 -10.40 -9.57
C SER A 93 3.30 -11.25 -8.49
N PRO A 94 3.29 -12.59 -8.57
CA PRO A 94 2.62 -13.38 -7.55
C PRO A 94 3.36 -13.28 -6.23
N PHE A 95 2.59 -13.19 -5.15
CA PHE A 95 3.07 -13.25 -3.79
C PHE A 95 2.49 -14.49 -3.11
N ILE A 96 3.30 -15.14 -2.28
CA ILE A 96 2.84 -16.16 -1.33
C ILE A 96 2.84 -15.51 0.04
N VAL A 97 1.68 -15.47 0.68
CA VAL A 97 1.53 -15.05 2.08
C VAL A 97 1.53 -16.31 2.94
N ARG A 98 2.62 -16.55 3.66
CA ARG A 98 2.78 -17.66 4.61
C ARG A 98 2.29 -17.30 6.00
N ASP A 99 2.52 -16.06 6.39
CA ASP A 99 2.09 -15.51 7.66
C ASP A 99 1.08 -14.40 7.38
N LYS A 100 -0.20 -14.74 7.49
CA LYS A 100 -1.31 -13.79 7.31
C LYS A 100 -1.41 -12.80 8.47
N ASP A 101 -0.75 -13.11 9.58
CA ASP A 101 -0.73 -12.28 10.78
C ASP A 101 0.49 -11.34 10.77
N PHE A 102 1.29 -11.32 9.70
CA PHE A 102 2.42 -10.39 9.55
C PHE A 102 1.96 -9.02 9.05
N TRP A 103 2.54 -7.96 9.61
CA TRP A 103 2.39 -6.60 9.11
C TRP A 103 3.71 -5.83 9.04
N LEU A 104 3.73 -4.81 8.18
CA LEU A 104 4.83 -3.85 8.08
C LEU A 104 4.79 -2.84 9.25
N PRO A 105 5.92 -2.19 9.59
CA PRO A 105 5.93 -1.12 10.57
C PRO A 105 4.88 -0.03 10.24
N GLY A 106 3.95 0.23 11.16
CA GLY A 106 2.86 1.18 10.94
C GLY A 106 1.59 0.60 10.31
N HIS A 107 1.52 -0.71 10.05
CA HIS A 107 0.39 -1.36 9.35
C HIS A 107 -0.38 -2.40 10.19
N PRO A 108 -0.88 -2.06 11.39
CA PRO A 108 -1.51 -3.06 12.26
C PRO A 108 -2.69 -3.74 11.56
N LEU A 109 -2.93 -5.01 11.90
CA LEU A 109 -4.11 -5.75 11.40
C LEU A 109 -5.39 -5.27 12.11
N PRO A 110 -6.56 -5.41 11.48
CA PRO A 110 -7.84 -5.19 12.16
C PRO A 110 -7.95 -6.00 13.45
N GLY A 111 -8.30 -5.32 14.56
CA GLY A 111 -8.45 -5.92 15.89
C GLY A 111 -7.13 -6.24 16.61
N SER A 112 -5.98 -5.81 16.07
CA SER A 112 -4.67 -6.08 16.68
C SER A 112 -4.18 -4.96 17.61
N VAL A 113 -4.78 -3.76 17.55
CA VAL A 113 -4.42 -2.64 18.42
C VAL A 113 -5.14 -2.81 19.76
N PRO A 114 -4.41 -2.93 20.89
CA PRO A 114 -5.04 -3.07 22.21
C PRO A 114 -5.90 -1.86 22.57
N MET A 115 -7.04 -2.10 23.20
CA MET A 115 -7.93 -1.04 23.67
C MET A 115 -7.22 -0.14 24.70
N PRO A 116 -7.27 1.19 24.55
CA PRO A 116 -6.76 2.13 25.55
C PRO A 116 -7.59 2.10 26.84
N ASP A 117 -6.94 2.11 28.01
CA ASP A 117 -7.59 2.04 29.33
C ASP A 117 -8.70 3.11 29.52
N HIS A 118 -8.52 4.31 28.97
CA HIS A 118 -9.49 5.40 29.13
C HIS A 118 -10.72 5.27 28.21
N ALA A 119 -10.65 4.38 27.22
CA ALA A 119 -11.76 4.05 26.31
C ALA A 119 -12.61 2.88 26.83
N GLU A 120 -12.30 2.31 28.01
CA GLU A 120 -13.13 1.28 28.62
C GLU A 120 -14.57 1.77 28.85
N VAL A 121 -15.54 0.95 28.43
CA VAL A 121 -16.96 1.25 28.61
C VAL A 121 -17.32 1.26 30.09
N THR A 122 -17.93 2.36 30.56
CA THR A 122 -18.41 2.50 31.94
C THR A 122 -19.84 3.05 31.95
N ASP A 123 -20.57 2.80 33.04
CA ASP A 123 -21.92 3.33 33.27
C ASP A 123 -21.94 4.77 33.82
N ALA A 124 -20.76 5.41 33.92
CA ALA A 124 -20.66 6.79 34.35
C ALA A 124 -21.40 7.71 33.35
N PRO A 125 -22.25 8.64 33.83
CA PRO A 125 -22.93 9.58 32.96
C PRO A 125 -21.92 10.53 32.30
N THR A 126 -22.34 11.19 31.23
CA THR A 126 -21.57 12.24 30.57
C THR A 126 -21.12 13.30 31.57
N ASP A 127 -19.86 13.73 31.48
CA ASP A 127 -19.29 14.74 32.39
C ASP A 127 -20.11 16.05 32.31
N PRO A 128 -20.72 16.50 33.43
CA PRO A 128 -21.46 17.75 33.45
C PRO A 128 -20.63 18.98 33.07
N GLY A 129 -19.30 18.93 33.17
CA GLY A 129 -18.40 20.02 32.81
C GLY A 129 -18.35 20.32 31.30
N VAL A 130 -18.62 19.33 30.45
CA VAL A 130 -18.64 19.48 28.98
C VAL A 130 -20.05 19.65 28.41
N LEU A 131 -21.09 19.43 29.24
CA LEU A 131 -22.48 19.64 28.83
C LEU A 131 -22.77 21.15 28.69
N ALA A 132 -22.87 21.62 27.45
CA ALA A 132 -23.22 23.01 27.13
C ALA A 132 -24.68 23.39 27.45
N GLY A 133 -25.52 22.45 27.89
CA GLY A 133 -26.92 22.65 28.25
C GLY A 133 -27.73 21.36 28.27
N VAL A 134 -29.03 21.46 28.54
CA VAL A 134 -29.99 20.36 28.36
C VAL A 134 -30.56 20.46 26.94
N GLY A 135 -30.34 19.43 26.13
CA GLY A 135 -30.96 19.32 24.80
C GLY A 135 -31.91 18.14 24.71
N ASP A 136 -32.63 18.07 23.59
CA ASP A 136 -33.58 16.99 23.26
C ASP A 136 -32.88 15.84 22.50
N GLY A 137 -31.57 15.68 22.70
CA GLY A 137 -30.76 14.63 22.09
C GLY A 137 -30.94 13.25 22.75
N HIS A 138 -29.98 12.36 22.54
CA HIS A 138 -30.04 10.99 23.05
C HIS A 138 -29.87 10.94 24.56
N SER A 139 -30.50 9.97 25.21
CA SER A 139 -30.35 9.69 26.64
C SER A 139 -29.00 9.02 26.97
N GLU A 140 -28.56 9.09 28.23
CA GLU A 140 -27.36 8.37 28.70
C GLU A 140 -27.45 6.86 28.44
N ALA A 141 -28.65 6.28 28.48
CA ALA A 141 -28.86 4.86 28.26
C ALA A 141 -28.69 4.46 26.78
N GLU A 142 -29.11 5.31 25.85
CA GLU A 142 -28.90 5.09 24.41
C GLU A 142 -27.42 5.21 24.04
N ILE A 143 -26.73 6.22 24.59
CA ILE A 143 -25.29 6.39 24.39
C ILE A 143 -24.52 5.20 24.97
N LEU A 144 -24.84 4.79 26.20
CA LEU A 144 -24.20 3.62 26.83
C LEU A 144 -24.44 2.32 26.04
N ALA A 145 -25.65 2.11 25.52
CA ALA A 145 -25.94 0.94 24.68
C ALA A 145 -25.09 0.95 23.40
N THR A 146 -24.91 2.14 22.80
CA THR A 146 -24.05 2.32 21.62
C THR A 146 -22.59 2.03 21.94
N GLU A 147 -22.07 2.53 23.06
CA GLU A 147 -20.70 2.26 23.51
C GLU A 147 -20.45 0.78 23.80
N GLN A 148 -21.44 0.08 24.35
CA GLN A 148 -21.38 -1.37 24.56
C GLN A 148 -21.30 -2.15 23.24
N GLU A 149 -21.96 -1.66 22.19
CA GLU A 149 -21.91 -2.26 20.86
C GLU A 149 -20.62 -1.92 20.11
N LEU A 150 -20.16 -0.67 20.19
CA LEU A 150 -18.85 -0.23 19.68
C LEU A 150 -17.69 -0.94 20.40
N GLY A 151 -17.88 -1.33 21.65
CA GLY A 151 -16.83 -1.86 22.51
C GLY A 151 -15.90 -0.78 23.08
N ALA A 152 -16.21 0.50 22.91
CA ALA A 152 -15.43 1.64 23.41
C ALA A 152 -16.33 2.76 23.91
N ARG A 153 -15.90 3.45 24.97
CA ARG A 153 -16.52 4.66 25.49
C ARG A 153 -16.22 5.85 24.56
N LEU A 154 -17.25 6.62 24.23
CA LEU A 154 -17.09 7.85 23.46
C LEU A 154 -16.42 8.93 24.33
N PRO A 155 -15.58 9.80 23.74
CA PRO A 155 -15.03 10.95 24.45
C PRO A 155 -16.14 11.83 25.01
N GLU A 156 -15.92 12.42 26.19
CA GLU A 156 -16.94 13.20 26.89
C GLU A 156 -17.53 14.34 26.03
N ALA A 157 -16.70 15.00 25.23
CA ALA A 157 -17.13 16.03 24.28
C ALA A 157 -18.10 15.48 23.20
N LEU A 158 -17.88 14.26 22.71
CA LEU A 158 -18.74 13.62 21.73
C LEU A 158 -20.04 13.12 22.37
N ARG A 159 -19.96 12.56 23.59
CA ARG A 159 -21.16 12.24 24.38
C ARG A 159 -22.02 13.49 24.57
N ALA A 160 -21.43 14.61 24.97
CA ALA A 160 -22.14 15.87 25.15
C ALA A 160 -22.83 16.34 23.85
N LEU A 161 -22.18 16.18 22.70
CA LEU A 161 -22.76 16.50 21.40
C LEU A 161 -24.05 15.70 21.12
N TYR A 162 -24.03 14.39 21.38
CA TYR A 162 -25.21 13.52 21.25
C TYR A 162 -26.30 13.82 22.28
N ARG A 163 -25.92 14.18 23.52
CA ARG A 163 -26.87 14.57 24.57
C ARG A 163 -27.61 15.85 24.21
N VAL A 164 -26.95 16.81 23.55
CA VAL A 164 -27.53 18.08 23.15
C VAL A 164 -28.34 17.98 21.84
N GLY A 165 -28.01 17.03 20.97
CA GLY A 165 -28.68 16.83 19.68
C GLY A 165 -28.22 17.82 18.61
N HIS A 166 -26.91 18.08 18.54
CA HIS A 166 -26.35 19.02 17.57
C HIS A 166 -26.46 18.46 16.13
N PRO A 167 -26.91 19.26 15.13
CA PRO A 167 -27.24 18.73 13.81
C PRO A 167 -26.05 18.43 12.89
N GLY A 168 -24.85 18.99 13.15
CA GLY A 168 -23.66 18.81 12.30
C GLY A 168 -22.48 19.70 12.74
N LEU A 169 -21.33 19.61 12.07
CA LEU A 169 -20.09 20.32 12.41
C LEU A 169 -19.50 21.00 11.17
N GLY A 170 -20.02 22.20 10.85
CA GLY A 170 -19.68 22.86 9.59
C GLY A 170 -20.30 22.11 8.41
N ASP A 171 -19.47 21.70 7.44
CA ASP A 171 -19.90 20.95 6.25
C ASP A 171 -20.07 19.43 6.51
N TYR A 172 -19.79 18.97 7.74
CA TYR A 172 -19.95 17.57 8.13
C TYR A 172 -21.28 17.35 8.84
N ARG A 173 -22.03 16.34 8.41
CA ARG A 173 -23.21 15.84 9.10
C ARG A 173 -22.78 14.92 10.24
N LEU A 174 -23.37 15.12 11.43
CA LEU A 174 -23.17 14.19 12.54
C LEU A 174 -23.85 12.85 12.23
N GLY A 175 -23.13 11.74 12.40
CA GLY A 175 -23.71 10.40 12.29
C GLY A 175 -24.67 10.12 13.44
N SER A 176 -25.74 9.38 13.18
CA SER A 176 -26.58 8.81 14.23
C SER A 176 -25.84 7.72 15.01
N LEU A 177 -26.30 7.40 16.22
CA LEU A 177 -25.67 6.36 17.05
C LEU A 177 -25.57 5.00 16.33
N ASP A 178 -26.57 4.64 15.52
CA ASP A 178 -26.55 3.41 14.71
C ASP A 178 -25.49 3.50 13.60
N GLU A 179 -25.36 4.66 12.94
CA GLU A 179 -24.31 4.89 11.91
C GLU A 179 -22.90 4.78 12.51
N LEU A 180 -22.69 5.18 13.77
CA LEU A 180 -21.38 5.05 14.42
C LEU A 180 -20.95 3.58 14.53
N VAL A 181 -21.88 2.71 14.92
CA VAL A 181 -21.65 1.25 15.00
C VAL A 181 -21.39 0.70 13.60
N GLU A 182 -22.21 1.09 12.62
CA GLU A 182 -22.07 0.65 11.23
C GLU A 182 -20.71 1.04 10.64
N TRP A 183 -20.29 2.31 10.81
CA TRP A 183 -19.01 2.80 10.31
C TRP A 183 -17.82 2.16 11.01
N HIS A 184 -17.91 1.89 12.31
CA HIS A 184 -16.83 1.24 13.04
C HIS A 184 -16.67 -0.25 12.69
N ALA A 185 -17.79 -0.95 12.50
CA ALA A 185 -17.80 -2.38 12.17
C ALA A 185 -17.63 -2.67 10.66
N GLY A 186 -17.83 -1.66 9.81
CA GLY A 186 -17.79 -1.81 8.36
C GLY A 186 -16.40 -2.09 7.81
N ASP A 187 -16.30 -3.10 6.94
CA ASP A 187 -15.08 -3.39 6.17
C ASP A 187 -14.75 -2.27 5.17
N ASP A 188 -15.73 -1.43 4.79
CA ASP A 188 -15.55 -0.32 3.83
C ASP A 188 -14.73 0.86 4.40
N PHE A 189 -14.52 0.90 5.73
CA PHE A 189 -13.79 1.97 6.43
C PHE A 189 -12.42 1.52 6.95
N THR A 190 -11.83 0.52 6.31
CA THR A 190 -10.45 0.07 6.55
C THR A 190 -9.45 1.12 6.05
N PHE A 191 -9.41 2.27 6.71
CA PHE A 191 -8.42 3.33 6.47
C PHE A 191 -7.02 2.74 6.36
N GLY A 192 -6.45 2.67 5.16
CA GLY A 192 -5.06 2.23 4.93
C GLY A 192 -4.70 0.80 5.34
N GLY A 193 -5.65 -0.12 5.50
CA GLY A 193 -5.34 -1.54 5.72
C GLY A 193 -4.74 -2.21 4.48
N TRP A 194 -4.20 -3.42 4.64
CA TRP A 194 -3.89 -4.33 3.54
C TRP A 194 -5.17 -4.74 2.80
N ASP A 195 -5.82 -3.81 2.10
CA ASP A 195 -6.96 -4.11 1.28
C ASP A 195 -6.54 -4.62 -0.08
N HIS A 196 -7.42 -5.43 -0.66
CA HIS A 196 -7.15 -6.40 -1.71
C HIS A 196 -6.53 -5.89 -3.03
N GLU A 197 -6.30 -4.58 -3.16
CA GLU A 197 -5.76 -3.91 -4.35
C GLU A 197 -4.34 -3.33 -4.14
N ASP A 198 -3.95 -2.97 -2.91
CA ASP A 198 -2.60 -2.50 -2.60
C ASP A 198 -1.72 -3.66 -2.14
N GLY A 199 -1.12 -4.30 -3.13
CA GLY A 199 -0.22 -5.42 -2.92
C GLY A 199 1.00 -5.05 -2.04
N PRO A 200 1.76 -6.08 -1.61
CA PRO A 200 2.96 -5.92 -0.79
C PRO A 200 4.09 -5.11 -1.47
N THR A 201 3.84 -4.55 -2.66
CA THR A 201 4.74 -3.73 -3.48
C THR A 201 4.66 -2.23 -3.19
N ALA A 202 3.59 -1.70 -2.59
CA ALA A 202 3.52 -0.27 -2.22
C ALA A 202 4.49 0.05 -1.07
N SER A 203 5.15 1.21 -1.07
CA SER A 203 6.04 1.58 0.04
C SER A 203 5.21 1.75 1.32
N GLY A 204 5.58 1.05 2.39
CA GLY A 204 4.79 1.02 3.64
C GLY A 204 5.15 2.14 4.63
N THR A 205 5.86 3.18 4.21
CA THR A 205 6.24 4.28 5.11
C THR A 205 5.03 5.12 5.48
N VAL A 206 4.64 5.12 6.75
CA VAL A 206 3.59 6.02 7.25
C VAL A 206 4.23 7.33 7.71
N PRO A 207 3.98 8.48 7.05
CA PRO A 207 4.55 9.75 7.48
C PRO A 207 3.92 10.22 8.79
N GLU A 208 4.63 11.11 9.47
CA GLU A 208 4.14 11.75 10.68
C GLU A 208 3.26 12.95 10.35
N LEU A 209 2.15 13.08 11.07
CA LEU A 209 1.19 14.16 10.88
C LEU A 209 1.52 15.35 11.75
N ARG A 210 1.24 16.55 11.24
CA ARG A 210 1.30 17.76 12.05
C ARG A 210 0.00 17.92 12.85
N PRO A 211 0.07 18.34 14.13
CA PRO A 211 1.29 18.54 14.92
C PRO A 211 1.98 17.21 15.28
N TYR A 212 3.31 17.18 15.15
CA TYR A 212 4.13 15.97 15.34
C TYR A 212 3.96 15.38 16.73
N GLY A 213 3.93 14.04 16.80
CA GLY A 213 3.72 13.28 18.03
C GLY A 213 2.27 13.26 18.56
N HIS A 214 1.29 13.88 17.87
CA HIS A 214 -0.11 13.82 18.31
C HIS A 214 -0.84 12.58 17.82
N VAL A 215 -0.62 12.17 16.57
CA VAL A 215 -1.24 10.99 15.96
C VAL A 215 -0.19 9.90 15.81
N LYS A 216 -0.53 8.64 16.13
CA LYS A 216 0.38 7.52 15.90
C LYS A 216 0.64 7.37 14.40
N ARG A 217 1.88 7.03 14.04
CA ARG A 217 2.28 6.75 12.65
C ARG A 217 1.77 5.38 12.21
N LEU A 218 0.45 5.29 12.03
CA LEU A 218 -0.24 4.09 11.57
C LEU A 218 -1.07 4.43 10.33
N CYS A 219 -1.18 3.49 9.40
CA CYS A 219 -2.12 3.61 8.29
C CYS A 219 -3.57 3.46 8.77
N ARG A 220 -3.77 2.66 9.83
CA ARG A 220 -5.04 2.40 10.52
C ARG A 220 -4.87 2.37 12.03
N ASN A 221 -5.97 2.58 12.75
CA ASN A 221 -6.07 2.26 14.17
C ASN A 221 -7.48 1.76 14.48
N ASP A 222 -7.60 0.68 15.25
CA ASP A 222 -8.90 0.16 15.72
C ASP A 222 -9.67 1.22 16.53
N TRP A 223 -8.97 2.20 17.11
CA TRP A 223 -9.55 3.18 18.02
C TRP A 223 -9.64 4.60 17.44
N TRP A 224 -9.67 4.69 16.10
CA TRP A 224 -10.10 5.89 15.38
C TRP A 224 -11.57 5.71 15.01
N LEU A 225 -12.48 6.35 15.75
CA LEU A 225 -13.93 6.13 15.62
C LEU A 225 -14.59 7.21 14.76
N PRO A 226 -15.08 6.89 13.55
CA PRO A 226 -15.81 7.84 12.71
C PRO A 226 -17.09 8.31 13.41
N PHE A 227 -17.39 9.60 13.32
CA PHE A 227 -18.59 10.17 13.94
C PHE A 227 -19.28 11.25 13.11
N ALA A 228 -18.67 11.76 12.04
CA ALA A 228 -19.30 12.69 11.13
C ALA A 228 -18.83 12.48 9.69
N VAL A 229 -19.65 12.86 8.71
CA VAL A 229 -19.38 12.64 7.28
C VAL A 229 -19.78 13.86 6.43
N SER A 230 -19.00 14.20 5.42
CA SER A 230 -19.30 15.26 4.45
C SER A 230 -20.15 14.75 3.27
N GLU A 231 -20.58 15.65 2.39
CA GLU A 231 -21.25 15.26 1.14
C GLU A 231 -20.32 14.52 0.15
N ASP A 232 -19.00 14.73 0.30
CA ASP A 232 -17.94 14.13 -0.53
C ASP A 232 -17.38 12.83 0.09
N TRP A 233 -18.09 12.23 1.06
CA TRP A 233 -17.67 11.00 1.76
C TRP A 233 -16.33 11.13 2.51
N GLU A 234 -16.00 12.33 2.98
CA GLU A 234 -14.93 12.52 3.96
C GLU A 234 -15.48 12.31 5.37
N PHE A 235 -14.73 11.61 6.22
CA PHE A 235 -15.11 11.30 7.60
C PHE A 235 -14.28 12.09 8.60
N LEU A 236 -14.92 12.53 9.68
CA LEU A 236 -14.24 12.89 10.91
C LEU A 236 -14.28 11.70 11.87
N ALA A 237 -13.15 11.42 12.49
CA ALA A 237 -13.04 10.42 13.54
C ALA A 237 -12.47 11.01 14.81
N VAL A 238 -12.87 10.48 15.97
CA VAL A 238 -12.18 10.74 17.22
C VAL A 238 -11.04 9.73 17.39
N ASP A 239 -9.87 10.22 17.76
CA ASP A 239 -8.71 9.38 18.08
C ASP A 239 -8.71 9.06 19.58
N LEU A 240 -9.05 7.82 19.91
CA LEU A 240 -8.97 7.32 21.29
C LEU A 240 -7.59 6.74 21.60
N ASP A 241 -6.70 6.58 20.63
CA ASP A 241 -5.39 6.00 20.84
C ASP A 241 -4.27 6.91 20.29
N PRO A 242 -4.18 8.14 20.80
CA PRO A 242 -3.25 9.13 20.31
C PRO A 242 -1.79 8.75 20.56
N ALA A 243 -0.88 9.39 19.84
CA ALA A 243 0.54 9.35 20.18
C ALA A 243 0.82 10.17 21.47
N PRO A 244 2.02 10.04 22.09
CA PRO A 244 2.27 10.59 23.43
C PRO A 244 2.08 12.10 23.62
N ALA A 245 2.11 12.91 22.56
CA ALA A 245 1.83 14.35 22.63
C ALA A 245 0.35 14.69 22.35
N GLY A 246 -0.43 13.73 21.85
CA GLY A 246 -1.84 13.89 21.55
C GLY A 246 -2.74 13.71 22.77
N GLN A 247 -4.04 13.88 22.55
CA GLN A 247 -5.05 13.74 23.60
C GLN A 247 -6.20 12.84 23.12
N PRO A 248 -6.69 11.93 23.98
CA PRO A 248 -7.88 11.16 23.65
C PRO A 248 -9.07 12.06 23.29
N GLY A 249 -9.71 11.75 22.18
CA GLY A 249 -10.82 12.54 21.64
C GLY A 249 -10.40 13.73 20.76
N GLN A 250 -9.11 13.86 20.43
CA GLN A 250 -8.68 14.71 19.32
C GLN A 250 -9.33 14.23 18.01
N VAL A 251 -9.54 15.16 17.07
CA VAL A 251 -10.29 14.88 15.85
C VAL A 251 -9.34 14.69 14.68
N LEU A 252 -9.55 13.60 13.96
CA LEU A 252 -8.91 13.26 12.71
C LEU A 252 -9.90 13.40 11.54
N ARG A 253 -9.37 13.56 10.34
CA ARG A 253 -10.11 13.52 9.08
C ARG A 253 -9.57 12.40 8.20
N PHE A 254 -10.46 11.72 7.50
CA PHE A 254 -10.14 10.73 6.48
C PHE A 254 -10.94 11.03 5.23
N ASP A 255 -10.33 10.85 4.07
CA ASP A 255 -11.08 10.73 2.83
C ASP A 255 -10.89 9.30 2.27
N GLU A 256 -11.79 8.86 1.40
CA GLU A 256 -11.73 7.53 0.77
C GLU A 256 -10.48 7.33 -0.12
N ASN A 257 -9.74 8.40 -0.43
CA ASN A 257 -8.64 8.43 -1.39
C ASN A 257 -7.25 8.61 -0.72
N THR A 258 -7.19 8.84 0.59
CA THR A 258 -5.97 9.15 1.33
C THR A 258 -5.58 7.98 2.20
N GLU A 259 -4.36 7.50 1.98
CA GLU A 259 -3.75 6.42 2.75
C GLU A 259 -3.40 6.84 4.20
N ILE A 260 -3.65 8.11 4.60
CA ILE A 260 -3.19 8.69 5.86
C ILE A 260 -4.23 9.67 6.42
N ALA A 261 -4.52 9.55 7.72
CA ALA A 261 -5.37 10.49 8.47
C ALA A 261 -4.85 11.94 8.40
N GLY A 262 -5.72 12.94 8.45
CA GLY A 262 -5.37 14.34 8.71
C GLY A 262 -5.70 14.73 10.15
N TYR A 263 -4.87 15.53 10.82
CA TYR A 263 -5.23 16.09 12.13
C TYR A 263 -6.13 17.32 11.95
N VAL A 264 -7.22 17.41 12.70
CA VAL A 264 -8.19 18.51 12.64
C VAL A 264 -8.13 19.39 13.88
N ALA A 265 -8.32 18.80 15.06
CA ALA A 265 -8.47 19.56 16.30
C ALA A 265 -8.06 18.74 17.54
N ASP A 266 -7.75 19.43 18.64
CA ASP A 266 -7.44 18.81 19.94
C ASP A 266 -8.68 18.22 20.64
N SER A 267 -9.90 18.61 20.22
CA SER A 267 -11.16 18.04 20.70
C SER A 267 -12.33 18.31 19.75
N VAL A 268 -13.42 17.55 19.90
CA VAL A 268 -14.69 17.78 19.19
C VAL A 268 -15.29 19.16 19.48
N GLU A 269 -15.09 19.70 20.69
CA GLU A 269 -15.64 21.00 21.10
C GLU A 269 -15.13 22.15 20.22
N ARG A 270 -13.90 22.04 19.68
CA ARG A 270 -13.34 23.05 18.76
C ARG A 270 -14.16 23.21 17.50
N LEU A 271 -14.84 22.16 17.07
CA LEU A 271 -15.61 22.13 15.83
C LEU A 271 -17.01 22.75 15.99
N LEU A 272 -17.40 23.13 17.21
CA LEU A 272 -18.66 23.82 17.49
C LEU A 272 -18.65 25.29 17.04
N SER A 273 -17.46 25.89 16.92
CA SER A 273 -17.29 27.20 16.29
C SER A 273 -16.97 27.04 14.81
N PRO A 274 -17.26 28.03 13.95
CA PRO A 274 -16.84 27.98 12.56
C PRO A 274 -15.36 27.65 12.45
N TRP A 275 -15.06 26.54 11.80
CA TRP A 275 -13.72 26.06 11.52
C TRP A 275 -13.63 25.78 10.03
N THR A 276 -12.42 25.80 9.51
CA THR A 276 -12.12 25.38 8.15
C THR A 276 -11.21 24.17 8.24
N SER A 277 -11.44 23.19 7.37
CA SER A 277 -10.52 22.06 7.27
C SER A 277 -9.10 22.58 7.10
N PRO A 278 -8.12 22.10 7.90
CA PRO A 278 -6.74 22.45 7.65
C PRO A 278 -6.41 22.06 6.20
N ASP A 279 -5.66 22.92 5.51
CA ASP A 279 -5.05 22.53 4.23
C ASP A 279 -4.39 21.17 4.44
N GLU A 280 -4.64 20.19 3.55
CA GLU A 280 -4.00 18.89 3.63
C GLU A 280 -2.51 19.12 3.90
N PRO A 281 -1.95 18.58 4.98
CA PRO A 281 -0.53 18.72 5.23
C PRO A 281 0.14 17.94 4.12
N GLU A 282 0.50 18.58 2.99
CA GLU A 282 1.01 17.91 1.79
C GLU A 282 2.05 16.87 2.23
N PRO A 283 1.71 15.57 2.34
CA PRO A 283 2.70 14.55 2.69
C PRO A 283 3.68 14.39 1.52
N LYS A 284 3.29 14.98 0.39
CA LYS A 284 3.86 14.89 -0.93
C LYS A 284 4.37 16.27 -1.35
N ARG A 285 5.46 16.74 -0.74
CA ARG A 285 6.45 17.46 -1.56
C ARG A 285 7.17 16.46 -2.45
N ILE A 286 6.43 15.92 -3.40
CA ILE A 286 7.00 15.14 -4.50
C ILE A 286 7.68 16.15 -5.42
N ALA A 287 9.00 16.30 -5.29
CA ALA A 287 9.81 17.04 -6.25
C ALA A 287 10.05 16.18 -7.50
N ASN A 288 9.05 16.13 -8.40
CA ASN A 288 9.20 15.48 -9.69
C ASN A 288 10.13 16.32 -10.60
N GLY A 289 11.36 15.85 -10.82
CA GLY A 289 12.34 16.49 -11.70
C GLY A 289 13.74 16.55 -11.09
N THR A 290 14.51 17.56 -11.46
CA THR A 290 15.85 17.82 -10.92
C THR A 290 15.79 18.00 -9.40
N LEU A 291 16.72 17.36 -8.69
CA LEU A 291 16.85 17.44 -7.23
C LEU A 291 16.94 18.90 -6.75
N ASP A 292 15.91 19.38 -6.05
CA ASP A 292 15.89 20.68 -5.35
C ASP A 292 16.35 20.45 -3.90
N LEU A 293 17.46 21.11 -3.52
CA LEU A 293 18.06 21.01 -2.19
C LEU A 293 17.69 22.20 -1.29
N THR A 294 16.65 22.96 -1.65
CA THR A 294 16.10 24.00 -0.77
C THR A 294 15.66 23.36 0.55
N PRO A 295 16.20 23.80 1.71
CA PRO A 295 15.89 23.16 3.00
C PRO A 295 14.38 23.07 3.26
N ALA A 296 13.93 21.86 3.55
CA ALA A 296 12.54 21.54 3.87
C ALA A 296 12.53 20.64 5.12
N PRO A 297 12.48 21.24 6.34
CA PRO A 297 12.66 20.50 7.59
C PRO A 297 11.55 19.48 7.88
N ASP A 298 10.44 19.55 7.14
CA ASP A 298 9.27 18.69 7.23
C ASP A 298 9.08 17.74 6.04
N LEU A 299 10.00 17.75 5.08
CA LEU A 299 9.97 16.80 3.97
C LEU A 299 10.20 15.38 4.51
N GLN A 300 9.19 14.52 4.36
CA GLN A 300 9.25 13.12 4.79
C GLN A 300 9.34 12.14 3.62
N LEU A 301 8.79 12.47 2.45
CA LEU A 301 8.78 11.60 1.27
C LEU A 301 9.35 12.38 0.08
N LEU A 302 10.42 11.89 -0.54
CA LEU A 302 11.04 12.49 -1.72
C LEU A 302 11.02 11.48 -2.87
N ARG A 303 10.35 11.82 -3.96
CA ARG A 303 10.47 11.08 -5.24
C ARG A 303 11.16 11.98 -6.25
N THR A 304 12.25 11.51 -6.83
CA THR A 304 13.01 12.21 -7.86
C THR A 304 13.12 11.37 -9.12
N ASN A 305 13.02 12.04 -10.26
CA ASN A 305 13.33 11.48 -11.57
C ASN A 305 14.60 12.17 -12.07
N ALA A 306 15.74 11.59 -11.71
CA ALA A 306 17.06 12.15 -11.99
C ALA A 306 17.69 11.34 -13.11
N VAL A 307 18.34 11.99 -14.08
CA VAL A 307 18.98 11.31 -15.23
C VAL A 307 20.50 11.22 -15.13
N ALA A 308 21.12 11.78 -14.08
CA ALA A 308 22.57 11.81 -13.91
C ALA A 308 22.98 11.20 -12.55
N GLU A 309 23.29 12.01 -11.54
CA GLU A 309 23.74 11.53 -10.23
C GLU A 309 22.85 12.08 -9.09
N VAL A 310 22.60 11.25 -8.06
CA VAL A 310 21.97 11.65 -6.80
C VAL A 310 22.93 11.37 -5.65
N ASP A 311 23.30 12.40 -4.90
CA ASP A 311 24.11 12.27 -3.68
C ASP A 311 23.21 12.29 -2.43
N MET A 312 23.08 11.14 -1.77
CA MET A 312 22.27 11.05 -0.55
C MET A 312 22.83 11.91 0.59
N ALA A 313 24.13 12.19 0.62
CA ALA A 313 24.71 13.08 1.65
C ALA A 313 24.19 14.52 1.53
N ALA A 314 23.79 14.95 0.33
CA ALA A 314 23.16 16.26 0.13
C ALA A 314 21.74 16.33 0.70
N LEU A 315 21.07 15.18 0.90
CA LEU A 315 19.70 15.10 1.40
C LEU A 315 19.60 15.30 2.92
N THR A 316 20.71 15.48 3.64
CA THR A 316 20.69 15.80 5.08
C THR A 316 20.01 17.13 5.40
N VAL A 317 19.75 17.97 4.38
CA VAL A 317 18.90 19.17 4.50
C VAL A 317 17.42 18.85 4.77
N PHE A 318 17.03 17.58 4.62
CA PHE A 318 15.71 17.02 4.90
C PHE A 318 15.81 16.08 6.12
N PRO A 319 15.90 16.61 7.36
CA PRO A 319 16.15 15.79 8.55
C PRO A 319 15.03 14.79 8.88
N MET A 320 13.84 15.01 8.33
CA MET A 320 12.67 14.14 8.51
C MET A 320 12.47 13.19 7.32
N LEU A 321 13.39 13.09 6.36
CA LEU A 321 13.23 12.24 5.18
C LEU A 321 13.17 10.75 5.59
N ARG A 322 12.00 10.13 5.35
CA ARG A 322 11.69 8.73 5.66
C ARG A 322 11.65 7.85 4.42
N GLU A 323 11.23 8.39 3.29
CA GLU A 323 11.20 7.65 2.03
C GLU A 323 11.93 8.40 0.93
N LEU A 324 12.80 7.69 0.23
CA LEU A 324 13.45 8.16 -0.98
C LEU A 324 13.14 7.21 -2.14
N THR A 325 12.46 7.75 -3.15
CA THR A 325 12.29 7.09 -4.45
C THR A 325 13.17 7.79 -5.49
N VAL A 326 14.07 7.07 -6.13
CA VAL A 326 14.86 7.58 -7.26
C VAL A 326 14.53 6.77 -8.50
N THR A 327 14.18 7.46 -9.58
CA THR A 327 13.90 6.83 -10.88
C THR A 327 14.81 7.39 -11.95
N GLY A 328 15.39 6.50 -12.77
CA GLY A 328 16.10 6.86 -14.01
C GLY A 328 17.53 7.38 -13.84
N ALA A 329 18.15 7.23 -12.66
CA ALA A 329 19.47 7.81 -12.39
C ALA A 329 20.60 7.00 -13.02
N ASP A 330 21.64 7.68 -13.56
CA ASP A 330 22.87 6.98 -13.94
C ASP A 330 23.59 6.47 -12.68
N ARG A 331 23.62 7.26 -11.60
CA ARG A 331 24.32 6.90 -10.37
C ARG A 331 23.67 7.45 -9.11
N VAL A 332 23.71 6.67 -8.03
CA VAL A 332 23.32 7.12 -6.69
C VAL A 332 24.47 6.88 -5.72
N LEU A 333 24.93 7.95 -5.04
CA LEU A 333 25.93 7.87 -3.98
C LEU A 333 25.22 7.67 -2.65
N ALA A 334 25.40 6.49 -2.06
CA ALA A 334 24.77 6.14 -0.80
C ALA A 334 25.38 6.91 0.39
N ALA A 335 24.53 7.29 1.33
CA ALA A 335 24.92 7.86 2.61
C ALA A 335 23.91 7.44 3.68
N ASP A 336 24.35 7.38 4.94
CA ASP A 336 23.44 7.17 6.06
C ASP A 336 22.55 8.41 6.25
N LEU A 337 21.24 8.18 6.16
CA LEU A 337 20.19 9.14 6.46
C LEU A 337 19.42 8.60 7.67
N PRO A 338 19.61 9.17 8.88
CA PRO A 338 19.15 8.54 10.13
C PRO A 338 17.64 8.29 10.24
N SER A 339 16.83 9.06 9.50
CA SER A 339 15.37 8.94 9.48
C SER A 339 14.84 8.09 8.32
N LEU A 340 15.71 7.64 7.40
CA LEU A 340 15.30 6.95 6.18
C LEU A 340 14.86 5.52 6.49
N GLU A 341 13.61 5.24 6.20
CA GLU A 341 12.88 4.01 6.47
C GLU A 341 12.72 3.15 5.22
N ALA A 342 12.54 3.79 4.06
CA ALA A 342 12.36 3.15 2.77
C ALA A 342 13.21 3.79 1.68
N LEU A 343 13.86 2.94 0.88
CA LEU A 343 14.66 3.32 -0.27
C LEU A 343 14.23 2.50 -1.50
N ASP A 344 13.64 3.16 -2.50
CA ASP A 344 13.28 2.55 -3.78
C ASP A 344 14.11 3.18 -4.91
N LEU A 345 14.98 2.38 -5.51
CA LEU A 345 15.97 2.84 -6.46
C LEU A 345 15.82 2.13 -7.80
N ASN A 346 15.62 2.92 -8.85
CA ASN A 346 15.88 2.54 -10.22
C ASN A 346 17.03 3.40 -10.77
N ALA A 347 18.24 2.83 -10.78
CA ALA A 347 19.46 3.50 -11.20
C ALA A 347 20.40 2.52 -11.92
N ARG A 348 21.37 3.00 -12.71
CA ARG A 348 22.37 2.14 -13.37
C ARG A 348 23.49 1.72 -12.42
N GLU A 349 23.97 2.64 -11.58
CA GLU A 349 25.05 2.40 -10.62
C GLU A 349 24.62 2.74 -9.18
N PHE A 350 24.84 1.81 -8.26
CA PHE A 350 24.60 1.99 -6.82
C PHE A 350 25.51 1.07 -6.00
N ASP A 351 26.20 1.61 -5.01
CA ASP A 351 26.96 0.84 -4.01
C ASP A 351 26.26 0.97 -2.65
N PRO A 352 25.65 -0.10 -2.11
CA PRO A 352 24.96 -0.08 -0.82
C PRO A 352 25.90 -0.08 0.39
N THR A 353 27.22 -0.21 0.21
CA THR A 353 28.19 -0.32 1.32
C THR A 353 28.06 0.80 2.37
N PRO A 354 27.85 2.08 2.01
CA PRO A 354 27.64 3.16 2.97
C PRO A 354 26.37 3.03 3.84
N LEU A 355 25.44 2.13 3.48
CA LEU A 355 24.23 1.86 4.26
C LEU A 355 24.45 0.80 5.36
N ALA A 356 25.66 0.23 5.45
CA ALA A 356 25.99 -0.75 6.47
C ALA A 356 25.76 -0.19 7.89
N GLY A 357 25.01 -0.94 8.71
CA GLY A 357 24.70 -0.52 10.09
C GLY A 357 23.64 0.57 10.23
N THR A 358 22.98 1.00 9.15
CA THR A 358 21.77 1.82 9.24
C THR A 358 20.72 1.08 10.08
N THR A 359 19.95 1.84 10.87
CA THR A 359 19.02 1.26 11.87
C THR A 359 17.56 1.57 11.58
N ALA A 360 17.27 2.64 10.82
CA ALA A 360 15.92 3.01 10.42
C ALA A 360 15.47 2.32 9.13
N LEU A 361 16.40 2.01 8.21
CA LEU A 361 16.08 1.50 6.87
C LEU A 361 15.55 0.07 6.95
N TRP A 362 14.23 -0.10 6.83
CA TRP A 362 13.58 -1.40 6.91
C TRP A 362 13.03 -1.90 5.56
N SER A 363 12.94 -1.03 4.55
CA SER A 363 12.53 -1.38 3.19
C SER A 363 13.56 -0.95 2.14
N LEU A 364 14.02 -1.90 1.33
CA LEU A 364 14.96 -1.65 0.24
C LEU A 364 14.48 -2.30 -1.06
N SER A 365 14.37 -1.51 -2.13
CA SER A 365 14.08 -1.96 -3.50
C SER A 365 15.19 -1.46 -4.43
N LEU A 366 15.84 -2.38 -5.14
CA LEU A 366 16.88 -2.07 -6.12
C LEU A 366 16.49 -2.61 -7.49
N ARG A 367 16.56 -1.75 -8.51
CA ARG A 367 16.21 -2.06 -9.90
C ARG A 367 17.15 -1.34 -10.88
N GLY A 368 17.28 -1.87 -12.09
CA GLY A 368 17.98 -1.21 -13.20
C GLY A 368 19.51 -1.22 -13.13
N LEU A 369 20.12 -1.87 -12.13
CA LEU A 369 21.56 -1.87 -11.92
C LEU A 369 22.31 -2.63 -13.02
N GLU A 370 23.39 -2.04 -13.53
CA GLU A 370 24.23 -2.62 -14.60
C GLU A 370 25.32 -3.56 -14.06
N HIS A 371 25.56 -3.52 -12.75
CA HIS A 371 26.57 -4.33 -12.08
C HIS A 371 25.95 -5.24 -11.01
N PRO A 372 26.51 -6.44 -10.79
CA PRO A 372 26.01 -7.33 -9.77
C PRO A 372 26.14 -6.75 -8.36
N VAL A 373 25.10 -6.91 -7.55
CA VAL A 373 25.10 -6.57 -6.12
C VAL A 373 25.57 -7.77 -5.31
N ASP A 374 26.48 -7.56 -4.36
CA ASP A 374 26.88 -8.60 -3.41
C ASP A 374 25.92 -8.64 -2.22
N ALA A 375 25.17 -9.73 -2.07
CA ALA A 375 24.21 -9.89 -0.98
C ALA A 375 24.87 -9.87 0.40
N ARG A 376 26.19 -10.11 0.52
CA ARG A 376 26.92 -9.95 1.79
C ARG A 376 26.93 -8.50 2.27
N VAL A 377 26.93 -7.54 1.35
CA VAL A 377 26.82 -6.11 1.69
C VAL A 377 25.41 -5.80 2.16
N ILE A 378 24.38 -6.29 1.46
CA ILE A 378 22.98 -6.14 1.86
C ILE A 378 22.73 -6.74 3.25
N ALA A 379 23.34 -7.88 3.56
CA ALA A 379 23.24 -8.54 4.87
C ALA A 379 23.80 -7.70 6.04
N THR A 380 24.58 -6.64 5.77
CA THR A 380 25.04 -5.69 6.80
C THR A 380 23.98 -4.67 7.24
N ILE A 381 22.85 -4.60 6.51
CA ILE A 381 21.71 -3.72 6.80
C ILE A 381 20.70 -4.50 7.64
N SER A 382 21.01 -4.73 8.91
CA SER A 382 20.27 -5.67 9.78
C SER A 382 18.82 -5.28 10.08
N SER A 383 18.43 -4.04 9.79
CA SER A 383 17.07 -3.51 9.99
C SER A 383 16.09 -3.90 8.87
N LEU A 384 16.56 -4.48 7.75
CA LEU A 384 15.69 -4.81 6.62
C LEU A 384 14.62 -5.84 6.99
N ILE A 385 13.36 -5.41 6.88
CA ILE A 385 12.14 -6.24 6.98
C ILE A 385 11.67 -6.64 5.58
N ARG A 386 11.83 -5.73 4.61
CA ARG A 386 11.44 -5.91 3.20
C ARG A 386 12.63 -5.68 2.27
N LEU A 387 12.82 -6.59 1.34
CA LEU A 387 13.85 -6.51 0.31
C LEU A 387 13.30 -6.91 -1.06
N ASP A 388 13.50 -6.07 -2.06
CA ASP A 388 13.24 -6.37 -3.47
C ASP A 388 14.54 -6.25 -4.27
N LEU A 389 14.96 -7.37 -4.86
CA LEU A 389 16.12 -7.46 -5.76
C LEU A 389 15.72 -8.08 -7.11
N SER A 390 14.45 -7.93 -7.51
CA SER A 390 14.01 -8.37 -8.82
C SER A 390 14.69 -7.58 -9.95
N GLY A 391 14.99 -8.27 -11.05
CA GLY A 391 15.68 -7.66 -12.19
C GLY A 391 17.12 -7.19 -11.94
N VAL A 392 17.70 -7.43 -10.76
CA VAL A 392 19.09 -7.10 -10.43
C VAL A 392 19.95 -8.37 -10.38
N GLU A 393 21.14 -8.36 -10.98
CA GLU A 393 22.07 -9.47 -10.81
C GLU A 393 22.62 -9.47 -9.37
N VAL A 394 22.52 -10.61 -8.68
CA VAL A 394 22.94 -10.73 -7.27
C VAL A 394 23.93 -11.87 -7.11
N THR A 395 25.05 -11.58 -6.45
CA THR A 395 26.07 -12.55 -6.05
C THR A 395 25.97 -12.89 -4.57
N ASN A 396 26.43 -14.08 -4.18
CA ASN A 396 26.38 -14.61 -2.80
C ASN A 396 24.97 -14.55 -2.16
N ILE A 397 23.92 -14.78 -2.94
CA ILE A 397 22.51 -14.64 -2.54
C ILE A 397 22.14 -15.41 -1.25
N GLU A 398 22.87 -16.48 -0.93
CA GLU A 398 22.74 -17.23 0.31
C GLU A 398 22.96 -16.38 1.58
N ALA A 399 23.72 -15.29 1.49
CA ALA A 399 23.95 -14.35 2.59
C ALA A 399 22.68 -13.61 3.04
N LEU A 400 21.61 -13.59 2.23
CA LEU A 400 20.33 -13.04 2.65
C LEU A 400 19.72 -13.80 3.85
N ALA A 401 20.15 -15.04 4.10
CA ALA A 401 19.75 -15.80 5.30
C ALA A 401 20.29 -15.24 6.61
N ASP A 402 21.29 -14.35 6.54
CA ASP A 402 21.88 -13.71 7.71
C ASP A 402 21.11 -12.44 8.13
N LEU A 403 20.11 -11.99 7.37
CA LEU A 403 19.26 -10.85 7.73
C LEU A 403 18.21 -11.27 8.79
N PRO A 404 18.33 -10.77 10.04
CA PRO A 404 17.54 -11.30 11.16
C PRO A 404 16.08 -10.84 11.15
N ALA A 405 15.80 -9.68 10.57
CA ALA A 405 14.47 -9.06 10.53
C ALA A 405 13.72 -9.29 9.22
N LEU A 406 14.34 -9.94 8.22
CA LEU A 406 13.76 -10.07 6.89
C LEU A 406 12.51 -10.96 6.92
N ARG A 407 11.35 -10.37 6.60
CA ARG A 407 10.06 -11.07 6.55
C ARG A 407 9.45 -11.06 5.14
N MET A 408 9.86 -10.12 4.29
CA MET A 408 9.40 -10.04 2.91
C MET A 408 10.57 -9.99 1.94
N LEU A 409 10.56 -10.86 0.93
CA LEU A 409 11.59 -10.90 -0.10
C LEU A 409 10.98 -11.09 -1.48
N THR A 410 11.35 -10.24 -2.42
CA THR A 410 11.04 -10.40 -3.85
C THR A 410 12.33 -10.68 -4.63
N LEU A 411 12.31 -11.73 -5.44
CA LEU A 411 13.42 -12.14 -6.31
C LEU A 411 12.91 -12.65 -7.66
N ASP A 412 13.80 -12.70 -8.65
CA ASP A 412 13.57 -13.44 -9.89
C ASP A 412 13.56 -14.95 -9.62
N LYS A 413 12.79 -15.69 -10.41
CA LYS A 413 12.54 -17.14 -10.26
C LYS A 413 13.79 -17.97 -9.99
N ASP A 414 14.86 -17.76 -10.76
CA ASP A 414 16.03 -18.63 -10.71
C ASP A 414 16.80 -18.50 -9.39
N ARG A 415 16.69 -17.33 -8.71
CA ARG A 415 17.38 -17.05 -7.45
C ARG A 415 16.73 -17.76 -6.26
N TRP A 416 15.43 -17.99 -6.30
CA TRP A 416 14.70 -18.68 -5.23
C TRP A 416 15.25 -20.09 -4.97
N THR A 417 15.81 -20.76 -5.97
CA THR A 417 16.39 -22.11 -5.81
C THR A 417 17.69 -22.15 -4.99
N ARG A 418 18.29 -20.98 -4.73
CA ARG A 418 19.59 -20.83 -4.05
C ARG A 418 19.46 -20.28 -2.62
N VAL A 419 18.26 -19.89 -2.19
CA VAL A 419 17.99 -19.36 -0.86
C VAL A 419 17.05 -20.27 -0.09
N ASN A 420 17.26 -20.35 1.22
CA ASN A 420 16.33 -21.03 2.13
C ASN A 420 16.01 -20.09 3.30
N LEU A 421 14.85 -19.45 3.23
CA LEU A 421 14.41 -18.43 4.18
C LEU A 421 13.05 -18.84 4.76
N PRO A 422 13.01 -19.76 5.74
CA PRO A 422 11.76 -20.31 6.26
C PRO A 422 10.93 -19.27 7.02
N ASN A 423 11.54 -18.21 7.54
CA ASN A 423 10.88 -17.20 8.37
C ASN A 423 10.20 -16.08 7.57
N LEU A 424 10.26 -16.11 6.23
CA LEU A 424 9.56 -15.14 5.40
C LEU A 424 8.04 -15.27 5.61
N ALA A 425 7.42 -14.15 5.97
CA ALA A 425 5.99 -13.99 5.91
C ALA A 425 5.49 -13.95 4.47
N ILE A 426 6.24 -13.29 3.58
CA ILE A 426 5.82 -13.02 2.21
C ILE A 426 6.96 -13.30 1.25
N LEU A 427 6.68 -14.13 0.25
CA LEU A 427 7.59 -14.41 -0.85
C LEU A 427 7.03 -13.77 -2.12
N GLY A 428 7.81 -12.93 -2.77
CA GLY A 428 7.48 -12.32 -4.04
C GLY A 428 8.28 -12.91 -5.19
N LEU A 429 7.59 -13.16 -6.30
CA LEU A 429 8.23 -13.43 -7.58
C LEU A 429 7.92 -12.29 -8.53
N ASP A 430 8.95 -11.76 -9.15
CA ASP A 430 8.82 -10.82 -10.25
C ASP A 430 9.49 -11.38 -11.52
N GLY A 431 9.02 -10.92 -12.68
CA GLY A 431 9.42 -11.45 -13.98
C GLY A 431 8.93 -12.88 -14.25
N GLY A 432 9.49 -13.49 -15.30
CA GLY A 432 9.11 -14.81 -15.81
C GLY A 432 7.77 -14.85 -16.53
N THR A 433 7.55 -15.90 -17.32
CA THR A 433 6.25 -16.18 -17.97
C THR A 433 5.20 -16.67 -16.98
N LEU A 434 3.92 -16.65 -17.35
CA LEU A 434 2.84 -17.19 -16.50
C LEU A 434 3.08 -18.65 -16.10
N ALA A 435 3.59 -19.46 -17.03
CA ALA A 435 3.92 -20.85 -16.77
C ALA A 435 5.00 -21.00 -15.69
N GLU A 436 6.01 -20.14 -15.73
CA GLU A 436 7.10 -20.13 -14.77
C GLU A 436 6.67 -19.66 -13.38
N ARG A 437 5.74 -18.70 -13.35
CA ARG A 437 5.10 -18.20 -12.11
C ARG A 437 4.26 -19.28 -11.45
N VAL A 438 3.42 -19.97 -12.23
CA VAL A 438 2.64 -21.12 -11.76
C VAL A 438 3.56 -22.21 -11.20
N ALA A 439 4.62 -22.58 -11.92
CA ALA A 439 5.57 -23.60 -11.45
C ALA A 439 6.36 -23.18 -10.20
N TRP A 440 6.67 -21.89 -10.06
CA TRP A 440 7.29 -21.35 -8.83
C TRP A 440 6.32 -21.45 -7.66
N LEU A 441 5.06 -21.08 -7.86
CA LEU A 441 4.04 -21.17 -6.83
C LEU A 441 3.81 -22.62 -6.38
N ASP A 442 3.66 -23.57 -7.30
CA ASP A 442 3.49 -25.00 -6.97
C ASP A 442 4.65 -25.55 -6.12
N ARG A 443 5.85 -24.96 -6.25
CA ARG A 443 7.02 -25.34 -5.45
C ARG A 443 6.97 -24.80 -4.03
N TYR A 444 6.52 -23.56 -3.85
CA TYR A 444 6.64 -22.83 -2.57
C TYR A 444 5.33 -22.69 -1.79
N ASP A 445 4.20 -22.97 -2.44
CA ASP A 445 2.82 -22.98 -1.94
C ASP A 445 1.98 -24.01 -2.73
N PRO A 446 2.21 -25.32 -2.49
CA PRO A 446 1.47 -26.38 -3.16
C PRO A 446 0.03 -26.43 -2.63
N LEU A 447 -0.94 -26.04 -3.45
CA LEU A 447 -2.35 -26.26 -3.17
C LEU A 447 -2.71 -27.74 -3.40
N ASP A 448 -3.76 -28.24 -2.72
CA ASP A 448 -4.30 -29.61 -2.90
C ASP A 448 -4.75 -29.90 -4.35
N ARG A 449 -4.89 -28.86 -5.18
CA ARG A 449 -5.11 -28.94 -6.62
C ARG A 449 -3.98 -28.19 -7.33
N ALA A 450 -3.23 -28.87 -8.19
CA ALA A 450 -2.22 -28.25 -9.04
C ALA A 450 -2.85 -27.08 -9.82
N ARG A 451 -2.17 -25.93 -9.86
CA ARG A 451 -2.65 -24.74 -10.56
C ARG A 451 -2.81 -25.06 -12.05
N GLY A 452 -4.04 -25.07 -12.55
CA GLY A 452 -4.38 -25.41 -13.92
C GLY A 452 -3.87 -24.35 -14.88
N LEU A 453 -2.79 -24.65 -15.60
CA LEU A 453 -2.26 -23.82 -16.67
C LEU A 453 -2.75 -24.34 -18.02
N HIS A 454 -3.41 -23.48 -18.78
CA HIS A 454 -3.88 -23.75 -20.14
C HIS A 454 -3.08 -22.94 -21.14
N VAL A 455 -2.67 -23.55 -22.25
CA VAL A 455 -1.82 -22.92 -23.26
C VAL A 455 -2.42 -23.12 -24.66
N LEU A 456 -2.48 -22.04 -25.43
CA LEU A 456 -2.80 -22.00 -26.85
C LEU A 456 -1.59 -21.42 -27.59
N GLU A 457 -1.11 -22.10 -28.63
CA GLU A 457 0.03 -21.67 -29.45
C GLU A 457 -0.35 -21.73 -30.92
N GLY A 458 0.26 -20.88 -31.75
CA GLY A 458 0.02 -20.86 -33.19
C GLY A 458 1.00 -20.00 -33.97
#